data_AF-A0AAN0JD34-F1
#
_entry.id   AF-A0AAN0JD34-F1
#
_cell.length_a   1.000
_cell.length_b   1.000
_cell.length_c   1.000
_cell.angle_alpha   90.00
_cell.angle_beta   90.00
_cell.angle_gamma   90.00
#
_symmetry.space_group_name_H-M   'P 1'
#
loop_
_entity.id
_entity.type
_entity.pdbx_description
1 polymer ?
#
loop_
_entity_poly.entity_id
_entity_poly.type
_entity_poly.pdbx_seq_one_letter_code
_entity_poly.pdbx_strand_id
1 'polypeptide(L)'
;MDASVHILALTATASTSLREKVSHLLGMNTPFLIVQSPDKINIRYTVLKIGSYDVFFKHLLNDLRRMCTLLPRVIIFCKHKADCAKLYTYFRCSMGDEFTDPSGTSQFLPDHRLVDMFFLGTEAKIKEAIISNFTRPSRLRIVISTVSFGMGCRNVRTRDRKRR
;
A
#
# COMPACT_ATOMS: atom_id res chain seq x y z
N MET A 1 27.07 -12.74 37.75
CA MET A 1 27.37 -12.86 36.31
C MET A 1 26.91 -11.56 35.68
N ASP A 2 27.83 -10.64 35.41
CA ASP A 2 27.51 -9.40 34.70
C ASP A 2 27.19 -9.75 33.24
N ALA A 3 25.96 -9.50 32.82
CA ALA A 3 25.58 -9.65 31.43
C ALA A 3 26.17 -8.47 30.65
N SER A 4 27.29 -8.68 29.94
CA SER A 4 28.00 -7.63 29.19
C SER A 4 27.37 -7.26 27.84
N VAL A 5 26.13 -7.68 27.58
CA VAL A 5 25.46 -7.47 26.30
C VAL A 5 24.35 -6.44 26.44
N HIS A 6 24.50 -5.31 25.75
CA HIS A 6 23.45 -4.30 25.65
C HIS A 6 22.42 -4.69 24.60
N ILE A 7 21.13 -4.62 24.98
CA ILE A 7 20.01 -4.95 24.10
C ILE A 7 19.36 -3.65 23.61
N LEU A 8 19.16 -3.53 22.30
CA LEU A 8 18.38 -2.47 21.66
C LEU A 8 17.19 -3.09 20.92
N ALA A 9 15.97 -2.68 21.29
CA ALA A 9 14.74 -3.08 20.60
C ALA A 9 14.17 -1.91 19.79
N LEU A 10 13.98 -2.09 18.49
CA LEU A 10 13.45 -1.07 17.58
C LEU A 10 12.10 -1.50 17.02
N THR A 11 11.10 -0.63 17.10
CA THR A 11 9.77 -0.86 16.50
C THR A 11 9.17 0.47 16.07
N ALA A 12 8.49 0.46 14.91
CA ALA A 12 7.77 1.63 14.41
C ALA A 12 6.37 1.78 15.03
N THR A 13 5.75 0.68 15.44
CA THR A 13 4.37 0.64 15.93
C THR A 13 4.28 -0.21 17.20
N ALA A 14 4.21 0.43 18.36
CA ALA A 14 3.99 -0.26 19.62
C ALA A 14 3.17 0.57 20.59
N SER A 15 2.04 -0.01 21.06
CA SER A 15 1.29 0.53 22.19
C SER A 15 2.09 0.42 23.48
N THR A 16 1.64 1.07 24.55
CA THR A 16 2.24 0.92 25.90
C THR A 16 2.27 -0.54 26.35
N SER A 17 1.14 -1.25 26.22
CA SER A 17 1.03 -2.66 26.58
C SER A 17 1.97 -3.57 25.78
N LEU A 18 2.18 -3.29 24.48
CA LEU A 18 3.11 -4.06 23.67
C LEU A 18 4.56 -3.82 24.09
N ARG A 19 4.92 -2.56 24.42
CA ARG A 19 6.27 -2.21 24.89
C ARG A 19 6.62 -2.91 26.20
N GLU A 20 5.71 -2.95 27.16
CA GLU A 20 5.90 -3.66 28.43
C GLU A 20 6.09 -5.16 28.19
N LYS A 21 5.23 -5.77 27.37
CA LYS A 21 5.33 -7.19 27.02
C LYS A 21 6.65 -7.53 26.34
N VAL A 22 7.08 -6.73 25.38
CA VAL A 22 8.36 -6.95 24.67
C VAL A 22 9.54 -6.77 25.62
N SER A 23 9.51 -5.76 26.49
CA SER A 23 10.58 -5.52 27.47
C SER A 23 10.73 -6.70 28.42
N HIS A 24 9.61 -7.25 28.91
CA HIS A 24 9.62 -8.44 29.75
C HIS A 24 10.13 -9.68 29.00
N LEU A 25 9.66 -9.91 27.77
CA LEU A 25 10.09 -11.07 26.96
C LEU A 25 11.57 -11.03 26.60
N LEU A 26 12.15 -9.84 26.42
CA LEU A 26 13.57 -9.66 26.12
C LEU A 26 14.45 -9.56 27.37
N GLY A 27 13.88 -9.69 28.58
CA GLY A 27 14.63 -9.54 29.83
C GLY A 27 15.21 -8.13 30.03
N MET A 28 14.62 -7.12 29.37
CA MET A 28 15.06 -5.74 29.49
C MET A 28 14.58 -5.19 30.84
N ASN A 29 15.45 -5.21 31.84
CA ASN A 29 15.17 -4.60 33.13
C ASN A 29 15.28 -3.07 32.99
N THR A 30 14.20 -2.34 33.28
CA THR A 30 14.13 -0.87 33.24
C THR A 30 14.77 -0.23 32.00
N PRO A 31 14.27 -0.53 30.77
CA PRO A 31 14.87 -0.01 29.55
C PRO A 31 14.70 1.50 29.43
N PHE A 32 15.71 2.18 28.86
CA PHE A 32 15.55 3.57 28.42
C PHE A 32 14.63 3.63 27.19
N LEU A 33 13.53 4.37 27.28
CA LEU A 33 12.50 4.43 26.24
C LEU A 33 12.61 5.71 25.42
N ILE A 34 12.79 5.56 24.10
CA ILE A 34 12.69 6.66 23.12
C ILE A 34 11.40 6.48 22.32
N VAL A 35 10.47 7.41 22.47
CA VAL A 35 9.15 7.36 21.80
C VAL A 35 8.97 8.60 20.96
N GLN A 36 8.68 8.41 19.67
CA GLN A 36 8.32 9.50 18.78
C GLN A 36 6.81 9.50 18.52
N SER A 37 6.25 10.70 18.33
CA SER A 37 4.84 10.83 17.95
C SER A 37 4.59 10.12 16.61
N PRO A 38 3.52 9.30 16.50
CA PRO A 38 3.14 8.67 15.25
C PRO A 38 2.50 9.66 14.27
N ASP A 39 2.14 10.88 14.73
CA ASP A 39 1.44 11.86 13.91
C ASP A 39 2.27 12.33 12.71
N LYS A 40 1.60 12.45 11.57
CA LYS A 40 2.17 12.87 10.30
C LYS A 40 1.28 13.96 9.73
N ILE A 41 1.72 15.21 9.87
CA ILE A 41 0.99 16.41 9.40
C ILE A 41 0.62 16.39 7.90
N ASN A 42 1.31 15.58 7.10
CA ASN A 42 1.07 15.40 5.68
C ASN A 42 0.10 14.25 5.34
N ILE A 43 -0.43 13.53 6.34
CA ILE A 43 -1.41 12.46 6.18
C ILE A 43 -2.76 12.97 6.64
N ARG A 44 -3.76 12.85 5.77
CA ARG A 44 -5.15 13.18 6.08
C ARG A 44 -5.96 11.90 6.23
N TYR A 45 -6.62 11.75 7.37
CA TYR A 45 -7.56 10.66 7.63
C TYR A 45 -8.99 11.09 7.26
N THR A 46 -9.75 10.19 6.64
CA THR A 46 -11.15 10.44 6.27
C THR A 46 -11.89 9.10 6.33
N VAL A 47 -13.13 9.12 6.81
CA VAL A 47 -14.01 7.96 6.86
C VAL A 47 -15.23 8.25 6.00
N LEU A 48 -15.48 7.40 5.01
CA LEU A 48 -16.58 7.53 4.08
C LEU A 48 -17.41 6.25 4.09
N LYS A 49 -18.73 6.37 4.06
CA LYS A 49 -19.61 5.23 3.80
C LYS A 49 -19.49 4.85 2.33
N ILE A 50 -19.03 3.65 2.07
CA ILE A 50 -18.82 3.15 0.70
C ILE A 50 -20.16 2.61 0.17
N GLY A 51 -20.55 3.07 -1.02
CA GLY A 51 -21.68 2.56 -1.79
C GLY A 51 -21.24 1.49 -2.79
N SER A 52 -21.80 1.51 -4.01
CA SER A 52 -21.29 0.67 -5.10
C SER A 52 -19.90 1.13 -5.57
N TYR A 53 -19.12 0.20 -6.14
CA TYR A 53 -17.79 0.50 -6.69
C TYR A 53 -17.86 1.57 -7.78
N ASP A 54 -18.89 1.55 -8.63
CA ASP A 54 -19.11 2.52 -9.69
C ASP A 54 -19.20 3.95 -9.18
N VAL A 55 -19.78 4.16 -7.99
CA VAL A 55 -19.88 5.49 -7.38
C VAL A 55 -18.57 5.85 -6.69
N PHE A 56 -18.02 4.93 -5.91
CA PHE A 56 -16.86 5.20 -5.07
C PHE A 56 -15.58 5.42 -5.88
N PHE A 57 -15.32 4.57 -6.88
CA PHE A 57 -14.08 4.63 -7.67
C PHE A 57 -14.19 5.49 -8.93
N LYS A 58 -15.37 6.05 -9.25
CA LYS A 58 -15.57 6.89 -10.45
C LYS A 58 -14.52 7.98 -10.60
N HIS A 59 -14.30 8.73 -9.52
CA HIS A 59 -13.36 9.84 -9.53
C HIS A 59 -11.92 9.38 -9.71
N LEU A 60 -11.54 8.27 -9.07
CA LEU A 60 -10.20 7.69 -9.21
C LEU A 60 -9.95 7.16 -10.62
N LEU A 61 -10.92 6.47 -11.22
CA LEU A 61 -10.83 5.99 -12.60
C LEU A 61 -10.72 7.15 -13.60
N ASN A 62 -11.52 8.21 -13.41
CA ASN A 62 -11.45 9.39 -14.27
C ASN A 62 -10.13 10.14 -14.13
N ASP A 63 -9.60 10.27 -12.91
CA ASP A 63 -8.27 10.84 -12.70
C ASP A 63 -7.17 9.95 -13.30
N LEU A 64 -7.30 8.63 -13.21
CA LEU A 64 -6.36 7.70 -13.82
C LEU A 64 -6.36 7.80 -15.35
N ARG A 65 -7.53 7.88 -16.01
CA ARG A 65 -7.62 8.09 -17.46
C ARG A 65 -7.02 9.42 -17.91
N ARG A 66 -7.30 10.48 -17.16
CA ARG A 66 -6.84 11.83 -17.51
C ARG A 66 -5.35 12.03 -17.27
N MET A 67 -4.82 11.46 -16.19
CA MET A 67 -3.44 11.69 -15.76
C MET A 67 -2.50 10.57 -16.21
N CYS A 68 -2.99 9.36 -16.45
CA CYS A 68 -2.20 8.16 -16.75
C CYS A 68 -0.99 8.04 -15.81
N THR A 69 0.22 8.05 -16.38
CA THR A 69 1.49 7.96 -15.65
C THR A 69 1.79 9.21 -14.81
N LEU A 70 1.00 10.28 -14.87
CA LEU A 70 1.14 11.43 -13.98
C LEU A 70 0.32 11.30 -12.69
N LEU A 71 -0.58 10.31 -12.58
CA LEU A 71 -1.34 10.08 -11.36
C LEU A 71 -0.36 9.82 -10.19
N PRO A 72 -0.58 10.36 -8.98
CA PRO A 72 0.14 9.92 -7.80
C PRO A 72 -0.11 8.43 -7.53
N ARG A 73 0.90 7.72 -7.00
CA ARG A 73 0.76 6.29 -6.68
C ARG A 73 -0.25 6.06 -5.56
N VAL A 74 -1.19 5.15 -5.80
CA VAL A 74 -2.27 4.79 -4.87
C VAL A 74 -2.15 3.31 -4.48
N ILE A 75 -2.31 3.02 -3.19
CA ILE A 75 -2.54 1.65 -2.70
C ILE A 75 -3.98 1.54 -2.25
N ILE A 76 -4.66 0.47 -2.66
CA ILE A 76 -5.98 0.11 -2.17
C ILE A 76 -5.84 -1.16 -1.35
N PHE A 77 -6.02 -1.05 -0.03
CA PHE A 77 -5.99 -2.21 0.85
C PHE A 77 -7.35 -2.91 0.93
N CYS A 78 -7.37 -4.20 0.65
CA CYS A 78 -8.51 -5.08 0.77
C CYS A 78 -8.30 -6.09 1.90
N LYS A 79 -9.41 -6.53 2.53
CA LYS A 79 -9.36 -7.51 3.61
C LYS A 79 -9.03 -8.91 3.10
N HIS A 80 -9.65 -9.34 2.00
CA HIS A 80 -9.46 -10.68 1.45
C HIS A 80 -8.86 -10.66 0.05
N LYS A 81 -8.16 -11.75 -0.32
CA LYS A 81 -7.61 -11.94 -1.67
C LYS A 81 -8.69 -11.92 -2.76
N ALA A 82 -9.89 -12.42 -2.44
CA ALA A 82 -11.02 -12.43 -3.36
C ALA A 82 -11.49 -11.00 -3.69
N ASP A 83 -11.43 -10.09 -2.72
CA ASP A 83 -11.78 -8.68 -2.93
C ASP A 83 -10.74 -7.99 -3.82
N CYS A 84 -9.46 -8.34 -3.67
CA CYS A 84 -8.40 -7.84 -4.55
C CYS A 84 -8.69 -8.24 -6.02
N ALA A 85 -9.01 -9.52 -6.25
CA ALA A 85 -9.32 -10.04 -7.58
C ALA A 85 -10.58 -9.39 -8.17
N LYS A 86 -11.65 -9.27 -7.39
CA LYS A 86 -12.89 -8.59 -7.81
C LYS A 86 -12.62 -7.15 -8.21
N LEU A 87 -11.88 -6.41 -7.38
CA LEU A 87 -11.58 -5.01 -7.64
C LEU A 87 -10.63 -4.84 -8.83
N TYR A 88 -9.63 -5.70 -8.97
CA TYR A 88 -8.75 -5.70 -10.13
C TYR A 88 -9.54 -5.92 -11.43
N THR A 89 -10.43 -6.92 -11.45
CA THR A 89 -11.32 -7.18 -12.58
C THR A 89 -12.24 -5.99 -12.85
N TYR A 90 -12.78 -5.34 -11.82
CA TYR A 90 -13.58 -4.12 -11.98
C TYR A 90 -12.78 -3.01 -12.67
N PHE A 91 -11.57 -2.67 -12.19
CA PHE A 91 -10.72 -1.66 -12.82
C PHE A 91 -10.40 -2.01 -14.28
N ARG A 92 -10.06 -3.28 -14.54
CA ARG A 92 -9.77 -3.78 -15.88
C ARG A 92 -10.96 -3.63 -16.83
N CYS A 93 -12.14 -4.09 -16.42
CA CYS A 93 -13.35 -4.01 -17.25
C CYS A 93 -13.79 -2.55 -17.46
N SER A 94 -13.68 -1.71 -16.43
CA SER A 94 -14.07 -0.29 -16.55
C SER A 94 -13.14 0.51 -17.45
N MET A 95 -11.84 0.19 -17.50
CA MET A 95 -10.85 0.95 -18.28
C MET A 95 -10.67 0.44 -19.71
N GLY A 96 -10.92 -0.85 -19.98
CA GLY A 96 -10.70 -1.42 -21.31
C GLY A 96 -9.28 -1.17 -21.81
N ASP A 97 -9.14 -0.58 -22.99
CA ASP A 97 -7.85 -0.27 -23.61
C ASP A 97 -7.04 0.78 -22.84
N GLU A 98 -7.67 1.62 -22.02
CA GLU A 98 -6.98 2.61 -21.18
C GLU A 98 -6.33 1.98 -19.94
N PHE A 99 -6.53 0.68 -19.71
CA PHE A 99 -5.91 -0.04 -18.59
C PHE A 99 -4.38 -0.12 -18.71
N THR A 100 -3.87 0.01 -19.95
CA THR A 100 -2.46 0.03 -20.27
C THR A 100 -2.02 1.40 -20.79
N ASP A 101 -0.73 1.69 -20.65
CA ASP A 101 -0.05 2.84 -21.23
C ASP A 101 1.16 2.34 -22.04
N PRO A 102 1.25 2.57 -23.35
CA PRO A 102 0.24 3.20 -24.22
C PRO A 102 -1.08 2.41 -24.28
N SER A 103 -2.19 3.12 -24.48
CA SER A 103 -3.53 2.51 -24.55
C SER A 103 -3.64 1.49 -25.68
N GLY A 104 -4.37 0.40 -25.43
CA GLY A 104 -4.55 -0.71 -26.37
C GLY A 104 -3.39 -1.72 -26.39
N THR A 105 -2.34 -1.48 -25.60
CA THR A 105 -1.26 -2.46 -25.46
C THR A 105 -1.73 -3.70 -24.70
N SER A 106 -1.15 -4.85 -25.04
CA SER A 106 -1.43 -6.12 -24.36
C SER A 106 -1.33 -6.00 -22.83
N GLN A 107 -2.45 -6.21 -22.16
CA GLN A 107 -2.56 -6.26 -20.70
C GLN A 107 -1.78 -7.41 -20.05
N PHE A 108 -1.28 -8.36 -20.85
CA PHE A 108 -0.40 -9.43 -20.36
C PHE A 108 1.02 -8.95 -20.13
N LEU A 109 1.38 -7.74 -20.58
CA LEU A 109 2.67 -7.11 -20.34
C LEU A 109 2.62 -6.30 -19.03
N PRO A 110 3.27 -6.77 -17.94
CA PRO A 110 3.15 -6.13 -16.64
C PRO A 110 3.61 -4.67 -16.61
N ASP A 111 4.62 -4.33 -17.40
CA ASP A 111 5.25 -3.00 -17.41
C ASP A 111 4.40 -1.91 -18.06
N HIS A 112 3.36 -2.30 -18.80
CA HIS A 112 2.44 -1.37 -19.45
C HIS A 112 1.15 -1.17 -18.64
N ARG A 113 0.90 -1.97 -17.61
CA ARG A 113 -0.32 -1.84 -16.80
C ARG A 113 -0.23 -0.64 -15.86
N LEU A 114 -1.32 0.12 -15.81
CA LEU A 114 -1.48 1.19 -14.83
C LEU A 114 -1.91 0.67 -13.45
N VAL A 115 -2.48 -0.53 -13.39
CA VAL A 115 -3.01 -1.16 -12.17
C VAL A 115 -2.49 -2.60 -12.05
N ASP A 116 -2.06 -2.98 -10.84
CA ASP A 116 -1.67 -4.35 -10.52
C ASP A 116 -2.28 -4.83 -9.20
N MET A 117 -2.24 -6.14 -8.96
CA MET A 117 -2.71 -6.75 -7.72
C MET A 117 -1.60 -7.51 -7.00
N PHE A 118 -1.53 -7.34 -5.68
CA PHE A 118 -0.51 -7.97 -4.84
C PHE A 118 -1.16 -8.66 -3.63
N PHE A 119 -0.96 -9.96 -3.47
CA PHE A 119 -1.39 -10.69 -2.28
C PHE A 119 -0.42 -11.83 -1.96
N LEU A 120 -0.62 -12.50 -0.82
CA LEU A 120 0.29 -13.55 -0.34
C LEU A 120 0.54 -14.66 -1.38
N GLY A 121 -0.46 -15.02 -2.17
CA GLY A 121 -0.37 -16.05 -3.22
C GLY A 121 0.22 -15.59 -4.55
N THR A 122 0.56 -14.32 -4.72
CA THR A 122 1.26 -13.84 -5.93
C THR A 122 2.67 -14.44 -5.99
N GLU A 123 3.10 -14.90 -7.16
CA GLU A 123 4.43 -15.48 -7.35
C GLU A 123 5.53 -14.49 -6.96
N ALA A 124 6.65 -14.99 -6.42
CA ALA A 124 7.74 -14.16 -5.92
C ALA A 124 8.29 -13.20 -6.98
N LYS A 125 8.52 -13.70 -8.21
CA LYS A 125 8.99 -12.87 -9.34
C LYS A 125 8.01 -11.74 -9.68
N ILE A 126 6.71 -12.02 -9.65
CA ILE A 126 5.68 -11.01 -9.91
C ILE A 126 5.64 -10.00 -8.77
N LYS A 127 5.74 -10.44 -7.51
CA LYS A 127 5.82 -9.54 -6.34
C LYS A 127 7.00 -8.58 -6.46
N GLU A 128 8.18 -9.08 -6.79
CA GLU A 128 9.38 -8.27 -6.99
C GLU A 128 9.20 -7.26 -8.13
N ALA A 129 8.62 -7.68 -9.26
CA ALA A 129 8.31 -6.78 -10.37
C ALA A 129 7.33 -5.67 -9.97
N ILE A 130 6.25 -6.01 -9.26
CA ILE A 130 5.28 -5.04 -8.75
C ILE A 130 5.94 -4.05 -7.79
N ILE A 131 6.75 -4.53 -6.83
CA ILE A 131 7.46 -3.66 -5.88
C ILE A 131 8.44 -2.75 -6.61
N SER A 132 9.20 -3.27 -7.57
CA SER A 132 10.13 -2.49 -8.39
C SER A 132 9.39 -1.40 -9.16
N ASN A 133 8.33 -1.76 -9.89
CA ASN A 133 7.51 -0.83 -10.64
C ASN A 133 6.82 0.18 -9.71
N PHE A 134 6.37 -0.20 -8.52
CA PHE A 134 5.69 0.72 -7.62
C PHE A 134 6.63 1.59 -6.79
N THR A 135 7.95 1.33 -6.78
CA THR A 135 8.94 2.14 -6.02
C THR A 135 9.81 3.00 -6.94
N ARG A 136 10.10 2.56 -8.17
CA ARG A 136 10.92 3.27 -9.18
C ARG A 136 10.07 3.92 -10.27
N PRO A 137 10.54 4.96 -10.99
CA PRO A 137 9.79 5.52 -12.11
C PRO A 137 9.33 4.42 -13.08
N SER A 138 8.01 4.30 -13.25
CA SER A 138 7.34 3.25 -14.04
C SER A 138 5.97 3.74 -14.48
N ARG A 139 5.17 2.90 -15.13
CA ARG A 139 3.77 3.19 -15.49
C ARG A 139 2.77 2.83 -14.39
N LEU A 140 3.12 1.91 -13.49
CA LEU A 140 2.23 1.43 -12.46
C LEU A 140 1.82 2.56 -11.49
N ARG A 141 0.51 2.76 -11.33
CA ARG A 141 -0.06 3.82 -10.48
C ARG A 141 -0.93 3.32 -9.36
N ILE A 142 -1.62 2.20 -9.53
CA ILE A 142 -2.50 1.65 -8.50
C ILE A 142 -2.08 0.23 -8.17
N VAL A 143 -1.88 -0.06 -6.89
CA VAL A 143 -1.71 -1.43 -6.41
C VAL A 143 -2.88 -1.79 -5.50
N ILE A 144 -3.62 -2.83 -5.88
CA ILE A 144 -4.69 -3.41 -5.07
C ILE A 144 -4.08 -4.54 -4.26
N SER A 145 -4.15 -4.48 -2.94
CA SER A 145 -3.42 -5.42 -2.11
C SER A 145 -4.06 -5.76 -0.78
N THR A 146 -3.63 -6.86 -0.17
CA THR A 146 -3.83 -7.11 1.26
C THR A 146 -2.70 -6.49 2.09
N VAL A 147 -2.70 -6.73 3.40
CA VAL A 147 -1.60 -6.31 4.30
C VAL A 147 -0.21 -6.82 3.88
N SER A 148 -0.15 -7.83 3.00
CA SER A 148 1.10 -8.42 2.51
C SER A 148 2.03 -7.44 1.74
N PHE A 149 1.52 -6.35 1.19
CA PHE A 149 2.34 -5.35 0.48
C PHE A 149 3.02 -4.32 1.41
N GLY A 150 2.68 -4.31 2.70
CA GLY A 150 3.22 -3.32 3.65
C GLY A 150 4.69 -3.53 4.01
N MET A 151 5.20 -4.76 3.92
CA MET A 151 6.58 -5.08 4.26
C MET A 151 7.49 -4.95 3.04
N GLY A 152 8.24 -3.85 2.95
CA GLY A 152 9.26 -3.64 1.89
C GLY A 152 8.97 -2.50 0.90
N CYS A 153 7.82 -1.83 0.99
CA CYS A 153 7.50 -0.69 0.12
C CYS A 153 7.94 0.66 0.74
N ARG A 154 8.88 1.36 0.10
CA ARG A 154 9.29 2.73 0.44
C ARG A 154 8.62 3.73 -0.53
N ASN A 155 8.19 4.91 -0.05
CA ASN A 155 7.62 6.06 -0.81
C ASN A 155 6.22 5.89 -1.43
N VAL A 156 5.16 5.92 -0.62
CA VAL A 156 3.76 5.89 -1.10
C VAL A 156 3.01 7.13 -0.60
N ARG A 157 2.28 7.84 -1.48
CA ARG A 157 1.40 8.97 -1.11
C ARG A 157 -0.06 8.58 -1.31
N THR A 158 -0.81 8.39 -0.25
CA THR A 158 -2.27 8.28 -0.33
C THR A 158 -2.88 9.68 -0.51
N ARG A 159 -3.70 9.89 -1.54
CA ARG A 159 -4.34 11.19 -1.82
C ARG A 159 -5.85 11.01 -1.75
N ASP A 160 -6.51 11.88 -1.00
CA ASP A 160 -7.95 12.12 -1.16
C ASP A 160 -8.21 13.63 -1.10
N ARG A 161 -9.28 14.10 -1.73
CA ARG A 161 -9.56 15.52 -2.06
C ARG A 161 -10.44 16.21 -1.01
N LYS A 162 -10.19 17.49 -0.70
CA LYS A 162 -11.08 18.34 0.13
C LYS A 162 -12.32 18.73 -0.69
N ARG A 163 -13.51 18.67 -0.10
CA ARG A 163 -14.58 19.64 -0.38
C ARG A 163 -14.67 20.56 0.84
N ARG A 164 -14.49 21.86 0.59
CA ARG A 164 -14.93 22.94 1.47
C ARG A 164 -16.44 23.06 1.35
#